data_AF-A0A8G0KUD3-F1
#
_entry.id   AF-A0A8G0KUD3-F1
#
_cell.length_a   1.000
_cell.length_b   1.000
_cell.length_c   1.000
_cell.angle_alpha   90.00
_cell.angle_beta   90.00
_cell.angle_gamma   90.00
#
_symmetry.space_group_name_H-M   'P 1'
#
loop_
_entity.id
_entity.type
_entity.pdbx_description
1 polymer ?
#
loop_
_entity_poly.entity_id
_entity_poly.type
_entity_poly.pdbx_seq_one_letter_code
_entity_poly.pdbx_strand_id
1 'polypeptide(L)'
;MPVLFLSGYDTPDLELINLSNVNLSISDLVWKYFCAGGKDNLIELLRFLLHHFFQGKELTYKSPQRTPDLFLYNLETGILTKEQAFSTAFNTIILVYKSHYLSDNLEPVQAIYKELKKKNLFPIIAFINNLRDKNTCDELYELLTQAQNHPLSSIINTTSFSIKALTENDHDFIFQKLNIPVIQAIFASCTKTIWEDNLFGLTPTDVAINVALPELDGRIITTAVSFKVALGKDATTDSDILKYETHSEGVDFVVDFAIRWHELQSKINSEKRIALIMPNYPNKDSRLANGVGLDTPESIISIIRALKENGYDLGNFIPNSSAELIQLITHYITNDIDTTQIRPFQVSLSIKDFYTHYNVLSPKLKVQLEKQWGKPENSPFCKDEKFVIAGFLLGNIFISIQPARGYNQDEKAIYHSPDLPPSYHYLAYYFWVNHIFKANAIIHVGKHGNLEWLPVKVLL
;
A
#
# COMPACT_ATOMS: atom_id res chain seq x y z
N MET A 1 -30.99 37.43 20.03
CA MET A 1 -30.30 36.21 19.59
C MET A 1 -29.00 36.10 20.38
N PRO A 2 -28.71 34.98 21.05
CA PRO A 2 -27.42 34.74 21.68
C PRO A 2 -26.31 34.78 20.63
N VAL A 3 -25.21 35.48 20.92
CA VAL A 3 -24.04 35.63 20.06
C VAL A 3 -22.81 35.32 20.91
N LEU A 4 -22.03 34.34 20.45
CA LEU A 4 -20.80 33.87 21.08
C LEU A 4 -19.63 34.17 20.14
N PHE A 5 -18.62 34.84 20.65
CA PHE A 5 -17.33 34.98 20.00
C PHE A 5 -16.32 34.11 20.74
N LEU A 6 -15.70 33.16 20.04
CA LEU A 6 -14.84 32.12 20.64
C LEU A 6 -13.46 32.06 19.97
N SER A 7 -12.42 31.82 20.76
CA SER A 7 -11.06 31.63 20.25
C SER A 7 -10.99 30.36 19.39
N GLY A 8 -10.24 30.44 18.28
CA GLY A 8 -9.92 29.27 17.45
C GLY A 8 -8.74 28.44 17.97
N TYR A 9 -8.09 28.87 19.07
CA TYR A 9 -6.95 28.20 19.68
C TYR A 9 -7.34 27.54 21.01
N ASP A 10 -6.51 26.60 21.48
CA ASP A 10 -6.63 25.97 22.80
C ASP A 10 -6.14 26.89 23.94
N THR A 11 -6.28 28.21 23.74
CA THR A 11 -6.00 29.26 24.70
C THR A 11 -7.19 30.21 24.75
N PRO A 12 -7.72 30.54 25.94
CA PRO A 12 -8.85 31.43 26.06
C PRO A 12 -8.45 32.86 25.69
N ASP A 13 -9.31 33.52 24.92
CA ASP A 13 -9.17 34.93 24.56
C ASP A 13 -10.26 35.73 25.28
N LEU A 14 -9.86 36.44 26.34
CA LEU A 14 -10.79 37.20 27.17
C LEU A 14 -11.39 38.40 26.43
N GLU A 15 -10.64 39.04 25.52
CA GLU A 15 -11.17 40.16 24.74
C GLU A 15 -12.30 39.67 23.84
N LEU A 16 -12.08 38.55 23.16
CA LEU A 16 -13.04 37.94 22.27
C LEU A 16 -14.26 37.42 23.04
N ILE A 17 -14.05 36.74 24.17
CA ILE A 17 -15.16 36.24 25.00
C ILE A 17 -16.01 37.40 25.53
N ASN A 18 -15.40 38.54 25.89
CA ASN A 18 -16.12 39.74 26.36
C ASN A 18 -16.99 40.41 25.28
N LEU A 19 -16.78 40.13 23.99
CA LEU A 19 -17.67 40.56 22.91
C LEU A 19 -18.96 39.74 22.85
N SER A 20 -18.99 38.57 23.50
CA SER A 20 -20.19 37.72 23.56
C SER A 20 -21.28 38.37 24.39
N ASN A 21 -22.54 38.25 23.96
CA ASN A 21 -23.69 38.80 24.70
C ASN A 21 -24.32 37.80 25.69
N VAL A 22 -23.55 36.78 26.09
CA VAL A 22 -23.96 35.68 26.97
C VAL A 22 -23.05 35.61 28.19
N ASN A 23 -23.45 34.87 29.23
CA ASN A 23 -22.65 34.73 30.44
C ASN A 23 -21.27 34.11 30.14
N LEU A 24 -20.22 34.64 30.77
CA LEU A 24 -18.83 34.16 30.66
C LEU A 24 -18.71 32.65 30.86
N SER A 25 -19.41 32.08 31.85
CA SER A 25 -19.36 30.63 32.12
C SER A 25 -19.93 29.79 30.98
N ILE A 26 -20.92 30.32 30.27
CA ILE A 26 -21.50 29.69 29.09
C ILE A 26 -20.51 29.77 27.93
N SER A 27 -19.95 30.95 27.65
CA SER A 27 -18.94 31.12 26.60
C SER A 27 -17.73 30.22 26.79
N ASP A 28 -17.19 30.15 28.02
CA ASP A 28 -16.07 29.28 28.37
C ASP A 28 -16.39 27.81 28.14
N LEU A 29 -17.58 27.34 28.53
CA LEU A 29 -17.97 25.96 28.33
C LEU A 29 -18.17 25.62 26.84
N VAL A 30 -18.78 26.52 26.05
CA VAL A 30 -18.90 26.36 24.59
C VAL A 30 -17.52 26.27 23.94
N TRP A 31 -16.60 27.17 24.30
CA TRP A 31 -15.22 27.13 23.82
C TRP A 31 -14.54 25.80 24.16
N LYS A 32 -14.70 25.29 25.39
CA LYS A 32 -14.15 23.99 25.80
C LYS A 32 -14.70 22.81 25.00
N TYR A 33 -15.97 22.83 24.57
CA TYR A 33 -16.49 21.81 23.65
C TYR A 33 -15.80 21.86 22.28
N PHE A 34 -15.56 23.05 21.73
CA PHE A 34 -14.83 23.20 20.47
C PHE A 34 -13.36 22.79 20.59
N CYS A 35 -12.69 23.11 21.70
CA CYS A 35 -11.33 22.64 21.99
C CYS A 35 -11.24 21.12 22.15
N ALA A 36 -12.24 20.50 22.79
CA ALA A 36 -12.31 19.04 22.89
C ALA A 36 -12.54 18.38 21.52
N GLY A 37 -13.34 19.02 20.66
CA GLY A 37 -13.63 18.58 19.30
C GLY A 37 -14.38 17.23 19.25
N GLY A 38 -14.69 16.74 18.05
CA GLY A 38 -15.36 15.45 17.90
C GLY A 38 -16.88 15.53 17.88
N LYS A 39 -17.48 14.56 17.17
CA LYS A 39 -18.93 14.43 16.99
C LYS A 39 -19.71 14.40 18.30
N ASP A 40 -19.27 13.59 19.26
CA ASP A 40 -19.99 13.42 20.53
C ASP A 40 -20.01 14.72 21.34
N ASN A 41 -18.87 15.42 21.42
CA ASN A 41 -18.80 16.73 22.08
C ASN A 41 -19.68 17.77 21.37
N LEU A 42 -19.76 17.75 20.03
CA LEU A 42 -20.65 18.65 19.29
C LEU A 42 -22.13 18.35 19.56
N ILE A 43 -22.51 17.09 19.71
CA ILE A 43 -23.89 16.70 20.09
C ILE A 43 -24.20 17.20 21.50
N GLU A 44 -23.31 16.99 22.47
CA GLU A 44 -23.49 17.47 23.84
C GLU A 44 -23.47 19.00 23.93
N LEU A 45 -22.66 19.68 23.10
CA LEU A 45 -22.69 21.13 22.93
C LEU A 45 -24.05 21.61 22.43
N LEU A 46 -24.62 20.99 21.39
CA LEU A 46 -25.94 21.35 20.89
C LEU A 46 -27.02 21.16 21.96
N ARG A 47 -26.96 20.07 22.74
CA ARG A 47 -27.85 19.87 23.90
C ARG A 47 -27.68 20.98 24.94
N PHE A 48 -26.43 21.32 25.26
CA PHE A 48 -26.11 22.40 26.19
C PHE A 48 -26.68 23.75 25.74
N LEU A 49 -26.54 24.10 24.45
CA LEU A 49 -27.09 25.32 23.87
C LEU A 49 -28.63 25.31 23.89
N LEU A 50 -29.26 24.18 23.52
CA LEU A 50 -30.72 24.02 23.57
C LEU A 50 -31.27 24.15 24.99
N HIS A 51 -30.56 23.63 25.99
CA HIS A 51 -30.92 23.74 27.41
C HIS A 51 -30.91 25.19 27.90
N HIS A 52 -29.86 25.95 27.56
CA HIS A 52 -29.65 27.29 28.11
C HIS A 52 -30.37 28.41 27.35
N PHE A 53 -30.48 28.30 26.03
CA PHE A 53 -30.95 29.40 25.19
C PHE A 53 -32.31 29.16 24.53
N PHE A 54 -32.82 27.92 24.52
CA PHE A 54 -34.00 27.54 23.77
C PHE A 54 -34.99 26.71 24.62
N GLN A 55 -35.98 26.08 23.97
CA GLN A 55 -37.05 25.31 24.63
C GLN A 55 -36.59 23.90 25.07
N GLY A 56 -35.29 23.72 25.39
CA GLY A 56 -34.68 22.43 25.71
C GLY A 56 -34.34 22.21 27.19
N LYS A 57 -34.99 22.90 28.13
CA LYS A 57 -34.61 22.88 29.57
C LYS A 57 -34.60 21.49 30.23
N GLU A 58 -35.28 20.51 29.63
CA GLU A 58 -35.31 19.13 30.11
C GLU A 58 -34.12 18.29 29.60
N LEU A 59 -33.38 18.78 28.61
CA LEU A 59 -32.22 18.09 28.06
C LEU A 59 -31.08 18.08 29.07
N THR A 60 -30.51 16.92 29.30
CA THR A 60 -29.24 16.76 30.02
C THR A 60 -28.08 16.78 29.02
N TYR A 61 -26.95 17.32 29.46
CA TYR A 61 -25.72 17.39 28.68
C TYR A 61 -24.54 16.93 29.55
N LYS A 62 -23.53 16.36 28.91
CA LYS A 62 -22.28 15.93 29.58
C LYS A 62 -21.18 16.96 29.35
N SER A 63 -20.33 17.17 30.35
CA SER A 63 -19.13 18.02 30.21
C SER A 63 -18.24 17.58 29.04
N PRO A 64 -17.53 18.52 28.38
CA PRO A 64 -16.66 18.22 27.25
C PRO A 64 -15.60 17.19 27.62
N GLN A 65 -15.42 16.19 26.75
CA GLN A 65 -14.48 15.10 26.94
C GLN A 65 -13.34 15.21 25.92
N ARG A 66 -12.13 15.50 26.39
CA ARG A 66 -10.95 15.58 25.51
C ARG A 66 -10.48 14.18 25.15
N THR A 67 -10.36 13.90 23.87
CA THR A 67 -9.74 12.67 23.39
C THR A 67 -8.22 12.75 23.57
N PRO A 68 -7.54 11.67 24.03
CA PRO A 68 -6.07 11.62 24.12
C PRO A 68 -5.39 11.90 22.77
N ASP A 69 -4.12 12.29 22.78
CA ASP A 69 -3.36 12.55 21.54
C ASP A 69 -2.94 11.29 20.81
N LEU A 70 -2.90 10.16 21.53
CA LEU A 70 -2.74 8.82 21.02
C LEU A 70 -3.75 7.90 21.72
N PHE A 71 -4.48 7.10 20.94
CA PHE A 71 -5.34 6.06 21.49
C PHE A 71 -5.57 4.93 20.48
N LEU A 72 -5.81 3.73 21.00
CA LEU A 72 -6.24 2.59 20.21
C LEU A 72 -7.78 2.57 20.13
N TYR A 73 -8.27 2.22 18.96
CA TYR A 73 -9.69 2.17 18.64
C TYR A 73 -10.03 0.87 17.92
N ASN A 74 -11.04 0.20 18.45
CA ASN A 74 -11.65 -0.97 17.83
C ASN A 74 -13.05 -0.59 17.34
N LEU A 75 -13.40 -0.97 16.11
CA LEU A 75 -14.72 -0.60 15.54
C LEU A 75 -15.91 -1.15 16.36
N GLU A 76 -15.72 -2.25 17.08
CA GLU A 76 -16.78 -2.94 17.83
C GLU A 76 -16.89 -2.41 19.27
N THR A 77 -15.77 -2.12 19.91
CA THR A 77 -15.73 -1.73 21.34
C THR A 77 -15.39 -0.26 21.58
N GLY A 78 -15.01 0.50 20.55
CA GLY A 78 -14.67 1.91 20.64
C GLY A 78 -13.22 2.15 21.08
N ILE A 79 -12.99 3.26 21.78
CA ILE A 79 -11.69 3.62 22.34
C ILE A 79 -11.33 2.65 23.46
N LEU A 80 -10.13 2.06 23.39
CA LEU A 80 -9.65 1.10 24.39
C LEU A 80 -8.92 1.81 25.53
N THR A 81 -9.10 1.33 26.76
CA THR A 81 -8.20 1.66 27.88
C THR A 81 -6.83 0.99 27.67
N LYS A 82 -5.81 1.38 28.45
CA LYS A 82 -4.48 0.74 28.37
C LYS A 82 -4.55 -0.75 28.70
N GLU A 83 -5.34 -1.14 29.70
CA GLU A 83 -5.54 -2.55 30.08
C GLU A 83 -6.25 -3.35 28.98
N GLN A 84 -7.24 -2.74 28.33
CA GLN A 84 -7.93 -3.35 27.18
C GLN A 84 -6.99 -3.47 25.98
N ALA A 85 -6.17 -2.45 25.71
CA ALA A 85 -5.16 -2.48 24.65
C ALA A 85 -4.19 -3.65 24.84
N PHE A 86 -3.67 -3.85 26.05
CA PHE A 86 -2.71 -4.92 26.36
C PHE A 86 -3.33 -6.33 26.31
N SER A 87 -4.64 -6.45 26.51
CA SER A 87 -5.36 -7.73 26.44
C SER A 87 -5.98 -8.02 25.07
N THR A 88 -6.01 -7.04 24.16
CA THR A 88 -6.59 -7.20 22.83
C THR A 88 -5.58 -7.86 21.89
N ALA A 89 -6.00 -8.95 21.25
CA ALA A 89 -5.23 -9.61 20.22
C ALA A 89 -5.35 -8.87 18.87
N PHE A 90 -4.23 -8.39 18.34
CA PHE A 90 -4.15 -7.82 17.00
C PHE A 90 -2.82 -8.19 16.33
N ASN A 91 -2.81 -8.21 15.00
CA ASN A 91 -1.62 -8.49 14.20
C ASN A 91 -1.34 -7.44 13.12
N THR A 92 -2.25 -6.48 12.91
CA THR A 92 -2.10 -5.39 11.95
C THR A 92 -2.54 -4.08 12.59
N ILE A 93 -1.75 -3.02 12.40
CA ILE A 93 -2.09 -1.68 12.90
C ILE A 93 -2.52 -0.80 11.74
N ILE A 94 -3.59 -0.04 11.91
CA ILE A 94 -3.97 1.04 10.99
C ILE A 94 -3.64 2.37 11.67
N LEU A 95 -2.58 3.05 11.22
CA LEU A 95 -2.19 4.36 11.75
C LEU A 95 -2.92 5.48 11.01
N VAL A 96 -3.64 6.32 11.76
CA VAL A 96 -4.50 7.37 11.21
C VAL A 96 -4.35 8.67 12.00
N TYR A 97 -4.42 9.83 11.35
CA TYR A 97 -4.50 11.10 12.07
C TYR A 97 -5.77 11.19 12.93
N LYS A 98 -5.62 11.64 14.17
CA LYS A 98 -6.71 11.93 15.13
C LYS A 98 -7.76 12.88 14.55
N SER A 99 -7.37 13.79 13.67
CA SER A 99 -8.29 14.72 12.99
C SER A 99 -9.39 14.00 12.19
N HIS A 100 -9.12 12.82 11.63
CA HIS A 100 -10.15 12.01 10.95
C HIS A 100 -11.20 11.48 11.92
N TYR A 101 -10.80 11.09 13.13
CA TYR A 101 -11.74 10.69 14.19
C TYR A 101 -12.60 11.87 14.65
N LEU A 102 -11.97 13.03 14.91
CA LEU A 102 -12.68 14.22 15.37
C LEU A 102 -13.66 14.78 14.34
N SER A 103 -13.39 14.58 13.05
CA SER A 103 -14.26 15.04 11.96
C SER A 103 -15.27 13.99 11.46
N ASP A 104 -15.37 12.83 12.11
CA ASP A 104 -16.20 11.69 11.67
C ASP A 104 -15.87 11.20 10.24
N ASN A 105 -14.64 11.44 9.78
CA ASN A 105 -14.13 11.03 8.48
C ASN A 105 -13.50 9.63 8.55
N LEU A 106 -14.29 8.65 8.98
CA LEU A 106 -13.81 7.30 9.29
C LEU A 106 -14.07 6.26 8.21
N GLU A 107 -14.80 6.60 7.14
CA GLU A 107 -15.26 5.63 6.14
C GLU A 107 -14.12 4.79 5.52
N PRO A 108 -13.01 5.38 5.01
CA PRO A 108 -11.95 4.58 4.40
C PRO A 108 -11.20 3.70 5.42
N VAL A 109 -11.05 4.20 6.65
CA VAL A 109 -10.42 3.45 7.76
C VAL A 109 -11.28 2.24 8.13
N GLN A 110 -12.60 2.43 8.18
CA GLN A 110 -13.56 1.35 8.43
C GLN A 110 -13.55 0.31 7.30
N ALA A 111 -13.41 0.75 6.05
CA ALA A 111 -13.28 -0.16 4.91
C ALA A 111 -12.04 -1.05 5.03
N ILE A 112 -10.86 -0.46 5.28
CA ILE A 112 -9.62 -1.21 5.49
C ILE A 112 -9.77 -2.21 6.64
N TYR A 113 -10.29 -1.76 7.79
CA TYR A 113 -10.51 -2.62 8.96
C TYR A 113 -11.41 -3.82 8.64
N LYS A 114 -12.53 -3.58 7.93
CA LYS A 114 -13.48 -4.64 7.57
C LYS A 114 -12.87 -5.63 6.58
N GLU A 115 -12.14 -5.16 5.57
CA GLU A 115 -11.48 -6.04 4.59
C GLU A 115 -10.37 -6.89 5.23
N LEU A 116 -9.57 -6.33 6.14
CA LEU A 116 -8.60 -7.10 6.93
C LEU A 116 -9.27 -8.22 7.73
N LYS A 117 -10.37 -7.92 8.44
CA LYS A 117 -11.12 -8.93 9.19
C LYS A 117 -11.69 -10.03 8.29
N LYS A 118 -12.25 -9.67 7.12
CA LYS A 118 -12.75 -10.66 6.15
C LYS A 118 -11.68 -11.64 5.68
N LYS A 119 -10.43 -11.20 5.64
CA LYS A 119 -9.28 -12.02 5.23
C LYS A 119 -8.47 -12.58 6.42
N ASN A 120 -9.10 -12.66 7.60
CA ASN A 120 -8.55 -13.26 8.82
C ASN A 120 -7.30 -12.56 9.40
N LEU A 121 -7.12 -11.27 9.10
CA LEU A 121 -6.23 -10.42 9.88
C LEU A 121 -7.02 -9.72 10.99
N PHE A 122 -6.34 -9.40 12.09
CA PHE A 122 -6.93 -8.81 13.29
C PHE A 122 -6.40 -7.38 13.43
N PRO A 123 -7.09 -6.40 12.81
CA PRO A 123 -6.66 -5.01 12.85
C PRO A 123 -7.02 -4.31 14.16
N ILE A 124 -6.18 -3.36 14.56
CA ILE A 124 -6.51 -2.30 15.52
C ILE A 124 -6.17 -0.93 14.89
N ILE A 125 -6.98 0.09 15.16
CA ILE A 125 -6.73 1.44 14.64
C ILE A 125 -6.01 2.23 15.74
N ALA A 126 -4.91 2.87 15.39
CA ALA A 126 -4.20 3.79 16.26
C ALA A 126 -4.39 5.22 15.71
N PHE A 127 -5.16 6.02 16.44
CA PHE A 127 -5.34 7.43 16.12
C PHE A 127 -4.28 8.25 16.82
N ILE A 128 -3.60 9.10 16.04
CA ILE A 128 -2.46 9.87 16.52
C ILE A 128 -2.53 11.32 16.05
N ASN A 129 -2.18 12.26 16.93
CA ASN A 129 -2.12 13.68 16.58
C ASN A 129 -0.87 14.00 15.73
N ASN A 130 0.29 13.54 16.18
CA ASN A 130 1.58 13.79 15.55
C ASN A 130 2.53 12.61 15.80
N LEU A 131 3.21 12.15 14.74
CA LEU A 131 4.21 11.08 14.79
C LEU A 131 5.66 11.59 14.88
N ARG A 132 5.89 12.91 14.95
CA ARG A 132 7.22 13.50 15.16
C ARG A 132 7.55 13.73 16.63
N ASP A 133 6.55 13.64 17.50
CA ASP A 133 6.76 13.79 18.93
C ASP A 133 7.30 12.47 19.52
N LYS A 134 8.47 12.53 20.15
CA LYS A 134 9.16 11.33 20.66
C LYS A 134 8.35 10.62 21.73
N ASN A 135 7.72 11.35 22.64
CA ASN A 135 6.91 10.75 23.71
C ASN A 135 5.73 9.97 23.13
N THR A 136 5.08 10.53 22.10
CA THR A 136 3.97 9.88 21.40
C THR A 136 4.43 8.62 20.67
N CYS A 137 5.60 8.64 20.02
CA CYS A 137 6.18 7.45 19.39
C CYS A 137 6.56 6.36 20.40
N ASP A 138 7.15 6.74 21.54
CA ASP A 138 7.51 5.81 22.60
C ASP A 138 6.24 5.20 23.23
N GLU A 139 5.20 5.99 23.49
CA GLU A 139 3.90 5.48 23.97
C GLU A 139 3.24 4.55 22.96
N LEU A 140 3.27 4.88 21.66
CA LEU A 140 2.78 3.98 20.61
C LEU A 140 3.55 2.67 20.62
N TYR A 141 4.89 2.73 20.67
CA TYR A 141 5.72 1.54 20.73
C TYR A 141 5.38 0.67 21.95
N GLU A 142 5.19 1.25 23.13
CA GLU A 142 4.76 0.51 24.33
C GLU A 142 3.40 -0.16 24.15
N LEU A 143 2.40 0.57 23.63
CA LEU A 143 1.06 0.02 23.37
C LEU A 143 1.09 -1.14 22.38
N LEU A 144 1.98 -1.07 21.38
CA LEU A 144 2.10 -2.08 20.33
C LEU A 144 2.89 -3.31 20.76
N THR A 145 3.87 -3.17 21.66
CA THR A 145 4.78 -4.27 22.06
C THR A 145 4.36 -4.97 23.35
N GLN A 146 3.58 -4.33 24.21
CA GLN A 146 3.06 -4.95 25.43
C GLN A 146 1.82 -5.83 25.20
N ALA A 147 1.25 -5.85 24.00
CA ALA A 147 0.23 -6.83 23.63
C ALA A 147 0.90 -8.21 23.48
N GLN A 148 1.17 -8.88 24.61
CA GLN A 148 2.11 -10.01 24.76
C GLN A 148 1.79 -11.28 23.95
N ASN A 149 0.63 -11.37 23.27
CA ASN A 149 0.12 -12.64 22.78
C ASN A 149 0.17 -12.83 21.25
N HIS A 150 0.48 -11.79 20.46
CA HIS A 150 0.47 -11.92 19.00
C HIS A 150 1.59 -11.09 18.34
N PRO A 151 2.45 -11.70 17.49
CA PRO A 151 3.43 -10.95 16.74
C PRO A 151 2.74 -10.05 15.73
N LEU A 152 3.11 -8.77 15.73
CA LEU A 152 2.69 -7.83 14.71
C LEU A 152 3.25 -8.26 13.35
N SER A 153 2.41 -8.16 12.33
CA SER A 153 2.74 -8.53 10.96
C SER A 153 3.04 -7.33 10.08
N SER A 154 2.33 -6.22 10.29
CA SER A 154 2.39 -5.04 9.43
C SER A 154 1.74 -3.82 10.07
N ILE A 155 2.16 -2.65 9.60
CA ILE A 155 1.47 -1.38 9.84
C ILE A 155 0.93 -0.89 8.49
N ILE A 156 -0.35 -0.61 8.40
CA ILE A 156 -0.96 0.15 7.31
C ILE A 156 -1.03 1.60 7.78
N ASN A 157 -0.15 2.45 7.25
CA ASN A 157 -0.08 3.85 7.62
C ASN A 157 -0.80 4.73 6.60
N THR A 158 -1.74 5.53 7.08
CA THR A 158 -2.48 6.50 6.27
C THR A 158 -2.03 7.94 6.51
N THR A 159 -1.04 8.15 7.39
CA THR A 159 -0.51 9.49 7.67
C THR A 159 0.45 9.94 6.57
N SER A 160 0.40 11.24 6.26
CA SER A 160 1.30 11.87 5.30
C SER A 160 2.60 12.34 5.98
N PHE A 161 3.54 12.82 5.17
CA PHE A 161 4.86 13.33 5.55
C PHE A 161 5.79 12.28 6.17
N SER A 162 7.08 12.64 6.19
CA SER A 162 8.11 11.92 6.94
C SER A 162 8.00 12.26 8.43
N ILE A 163 8.17 11.22 9.25
CA ILE A 163 8.17 11.31 10.72
C ILE A 163 9.59 11.19 11.29
N LYS A 164 10.53 10.66 10.51
CA LYS A 164 11.94 10.58 10.89
C LYS A 164 12.58 11.96 10.86
N ALA A 165 13.19 12.39 11.96
CA ALA A 165 13.99 13.61 11.94
C ALA A 165 15.32 13.36 11.22
N LEU A 166 15.83 14.33 10.47
CA LEU A 166 17.10 14.21 9.72
C LEU A 166 18.31 13.89 10.64
N THR A 167 18.21 14.20 11.92
CA THR A 167 19.25 14.00 12.94
C THR A 167 19.01 12.76 13.82
N GLU A 168 17.93 12.02 13.60
CA GLU A 168 17.57 10.87 14.42
C GLU A 168 18.37 9.63 14.00
N ASN A 169 18.89 8.90 15.00
CA ASN A 169 19.56 7.63 14.75
C ASN A 169 18.56 6.56 14.34
N ASP A 170 18.90 5.76 13.32
CA ASP A 170 18.02 4.69 12.81
C ASP A 170 17.56 3.72 13.89
N HIS A 171 18.40 3.43 14.89
CA HIS A 171 18.05 2.52 15.99
C HIS A 171 16.97 3.07 16.94
N ASP A 172 16.81 4.38 17.02
CA ASP A 172 15.80 5.00 17.87
C ASP A 172 14.45 5.15 17.18
N PHE A 173 14.43 5.07 15.84
CA PHE A 173 13.26 5.26 15.01
C PHE A 173 12.23 4.14 15.19
N ILE A 174 10.97 4.50 15.43
CA ILE A 174 9.88 3.57 15.79
C ILE A 174 9.72 2.41 14.79
N PHE A 175 9.75 2.68 13.48
CA PHE A 175 9.56 1.63 12.48
C PHE A 175 10.74 0.64 12.44
N GLN A 176 11.96 1.12 12.69
CA GLN A 176 13.14 0.27 12.79
C GLN A 176 13.10 -0.60 14.06
N LYS A 177 12.63 -0.04 15.17
CA LYS A 177 12.44 -0.78 16.44
C LYS A 177 11.40 -1.89 16.30
N LEU A 178 10.27 -1.61 15.65
CA LEU A 178 9.22 -2.60 15.42
C LEU A 178 9.64 -3.69 14.42
N ASN A 179 10.50 -3.36 13.45
CA ASN A 179 11.05 -4.28 12.47
C ASN A 179 9.97 -5.09 11.69
N ILE A 180 8.91 -4.40 11.29
CA ILE A 180 7.79 -4.93 10.51
C ILE A 180 7.52 -4.03 9.29
N PRO A 181 6.92 -4.55 8.21
CA PRO A 181 6.60 -3.76 7.03
C PRO A 181 5.61 -2.63 7.37
N VAL A 182 5.97 -1.42 6.98
CA VAL A 182 5.12 -0.23 7.05
C VAL A 182 4.62 0.08 5.65
N ILE A 183 3.33 -0.15 5.43
CA ILE A 183 2.65 -0.06 4.14
C ILE A 183 1.95 1.30 4.09
N GLN A 184 2.35 2.17 3.16
CA GLN A 184 1.74 3.48 2.99
C GLN A 184 0.47 3.37 2.14
N ALA A 185 -0.69 3.55 2.78
CA ALA A 185 -2.00 3.59 2.14
C ALA A 185 -2.44 5.05 1.97
N ILE A 186 -2.64 5.50 0.73
CA ILE A 186 -2.69 6.93 0.42
C ILE A 186 -4.10 7.47 0.57
N PHE A 187 -4.28 8.46 1.44
CA PHE A 187 -5.49 9.28 1.48
C PHE A 187 -5.27 10.46 0.54
N ALA A 188 -5.72 10.31 -0.71
CA ALA A 188 -5.42 11.28 -1.76
C ALA A 188 -6.18 12.58 -1.52
N SER A 189 -5.46 13.71 -1.58
CA SER A 189 -6.05 15.01 -1.36
C SER A 189 -6.85 15.55 -2.55
N CYS A 190 -6.76 14.88 -3.71
CA CYS A 190 -7.53 15.15 -4.92
C CYS A 190 -8.83 14.33 -4.98
N THR A 191 -9.68 14.68 -5.96
CA THR A 191 -10.89 13.90 -6.28
C THR A 191 -10.54 12.68 -7.13
N LYS A 192 -11.41 11.67 -7.11
CA LYS A 192 -11.25 10.46 -7.95
C LYS A 192 -11.13 10.82 -9.43
N THR A 193 -11.97 11.74 -9.94
CA THR A 193 -11.94 12.19 -11.34
C THR A 193 -10.59 12.81 -11.71
N ILE A 194 -10.00 13.65 -10.85
CA ILE A 194 -8.68 14.24 -11.10
C ILE A 194 -7.63 13.13 -11.19
N TRP A 195 -7.67 12.14 -10.31
CA TRP A 195 -6.74 11.01 -10.33
C TRP A 195 -6.92 10.13 -11.58
N GLU A 196 -8.16 9.86 -12.00
CA GLU A 196 -8.48 9.06 -13.21
C GLU A 196 -8.04 9.75 -14.51
N ASP A 197 -8.26 11.06 -14.62
CA ASP A 197 -7.96 11.83 -15.84
C ASP A 197 -6.47 12.23 -15.94
N ASN A 198 -5.79 12.38 -14.82
CA ASN A 198 -4.38 12.74 -14.82
C ASN A 198 -3.49 11.54 -15.20
N LEU A 199 -2.60 11.73 -16.17
CA LEU A 199 -1.63 10.72 -16.62
C LEU A 199 -0.73 10.24 -15.48
N PHE A 200 -0.41 11.12 -14.52
CA PHE A 200 0.46 10.80 -13.39
C PHE A 200 -0.28 10.21 -12.19
N GLY A 201 -1.61 10.12 -12.24
CA GLY A 201 -2.44 9.71 -11.11
C GLY A 201 -2.48 10.80 -10.03
N LEU A 202 -1.71 10.62 -8.96
CA LEU A 202 -1.63 11.55 -7.83
C LEU A 202 -1.16 12.96 -8.25
N THR A 203 -1.62 13.98 -7.52
CA THR A 203 -1.17 15.36 -7.72
C THR A 203 0.28 15.55 -7.25
N PRO A 204 1.02 16.56 -7.73
CA PRO A 204 2.38 16.83 -7.25
C PRO A 204 2.48 16.99 -5.73
N THR A 205 1.46 17.58 -5.10
CA THR A 205 1.36 17.70 -3.64
C THR A 205 1.21 16.33 -2.98
N ASP A 206 0.31 15.48 -3.47
CA ASP A 206 0.15 14.11 -2.96
C ASP A 206 1.42 13.28 -3.14
N VAL A 207 2.10 13.38 -4.28
CA VAL A 207 3.38 12.70 -4.53
C VAL A 207 4.43 13.14 -3.50
N ALA A 208 4.55 14.43 -3.23
CA ALA A 208 5.51 14.93 -2.25
C ALA A 208 5.23 14.40 -0.84
N ILE A 209 3.98 14.49 -0.37
CA ILE A 209 3.63 14.23 1.04
C ILE A 209 3.27 12.77 1.33
N ASN A 210 2.78 12.01 0.34
CA ASN A 210 2.36 10.62 0.52
C ASN A 210 3.32 9.61 -0.11
N VAL A 211 4.29 10.04 -0.92
CA VAL A 211 5.26 9.14 -1.57
C VAL A 211 6.68 9.54 -1.21
N ALA A 212 7.19 10.65 -1.76
CA ALA A 212 8.62 11.00 -1.65
C ALA A 212 9.11 11.19 -0.20
N LEU A 213 8.33 11.86 0.64
CA LEU A 213 8.70 12.01 2.06
C LEU A 213 8.56 10.70 2.84
N PRO A 214 7.44 9.95 2.76
CA PRO A 214 7.33 8.61 3.36
C PRO A 214 8.41 7.59 2.92
N GLU A 215 8.95 7.68 1.70
CA GLU A 215 10.07 6.84 1.26
C GLU A 215 11.33 7.04 2.12
N LEU A 216 11.58 8.26 2.60
CA LEU A 216 12.71 8.55 3.51
C LEU A 216 12.58 7.83 4.86
N ASP A 217 11.36 7.51 5.27
CA ASP A 217 11.07 6.73 6.48
C ASP A 217 11.17 5.20 6.24
N GLY A 218 11.45 4.77 5.01
CA GLY A 218 11.49 3.35 4.64
C GLY A 218 10.11 2.71 4.48
N ARG A 219 9.05 3.51 4.28
CA ARG A 219 7.69 2.99 4.06
C ARG A 219 7.58 2.39 2.66
N ILE A 220 6.84 1.29 2.56
CA ILE A 220 6.52 0.63 1.29
C ILE A 220 5.32 1.34 0.68
N ILE A 221 5.55 2.05 -0.42
CA ILE A 221 4.51 2.80 -1.12
C ILE A 221 3.57 1.85 -1.86
N THR A 222 2.26 2.03 -1.66
CA THR A 222 1.22 1.25 -2.35
C THR A 222 0.34 2.15 -3.21
N THR A 223 -0.94 2.34 -2.84
CA THR A 223 -1.91 3.05 -3.67
C THR A 223 -2.89 3.90 -2.87
N ALA A 224 -3.66 4.74 -3.58
CA ALA A 224 -4.77 5.50 -3.04
C ALA A 224 -5.90 4.57 -2.55
N VAL A 225 -6.32 4.76 -1.29
CA VAL A 225 -7.45 4.03 -0.67
C VAL A 225 -8.65 4.93 -0.43
N SER A 226 -8.49 6.24 -0.62
CA SER A 226 -9.58 7.21 -0.57
C SER A 226 -9.27 8.47 -1.37
N PHE A 227 -10.34 9.18 -1.73
CA PHE A 227 -10.29 10.46 -2.44
C PHE A 227 -11.17 11.50 -1.74
N LYS A 228 -10.83 12.78 -1.87
CA LYS A 228 -11.70 13.86 -1.38
C LYS A 228 -12.94 14.01 -2.25
N VAL A 229 -14.08 14.20 -1.60
CA VAL A 229 -15.37 14.49 -2.23
C VAL A 229 -16.04 15.64 -1.49
N ALA A 230 -16.62 16.57 -2.25
CA ALA A 230 -17.50 17.59 -1.71
C ALA A 230 -18.92 17.05 -1.65
N LEU A 231 -19.52 17.04 -0.46
CA LEU A 231 -20.93 16.65 -0.26
C LEU A 231 -21.91 17.77 -0.68
N GLY A 232 -21.37 18.92 -1.05
CA GLY A 232 -22.11 20.13 -1.36
C GLY A 232 -21.92 21.21 -0.30
N LYS A 233 -22.58 22.34 -0.54
CA LYS A 233 -22.62 23.46 0.39
C LYS A 233 -23.79 23.34 1.32
N ASP A 234 -23.56 23.59 2.60
CA ASP A 234 -24.66 23.80 3.53
C ASP A 234 -25.43 25.07 3.15
N ALA A 235 -26.75 24.96 2.99
CA ALA A 235 -27.58 26.05 2.49
C ALA A 235 -27.63 27.26 3.44
N THR A 236 -27.34 27.06 4.73
CA THR A 236 -27.41 28.10 5.75
C THR A 236 -26.09 28.85 5.89
N THR A 237 -24.97 28.13 5.81
CA THR A 237 -23.60 28.64 6.08
C THR A 237 -22.76 28.84 4.82
N ASP A 238 -23.27 28.45 3.64
CA ASP A 238 -22.56 28.41 2.35
C ASP A 238 -21.20 27.66 2.40
N SER A 239 -21.02 26.81 3.42
CA SER A 239 -19.76 26.14 3.70
C SER A 239 -19.69 24.80 2.96
N ASP A 240 -18.56 24.55 2.28
CA ASP A 240 -18.30 23.27 1.62
C ASP A 240 -17.99 22.17 2.64
N ILE A 241 -18.76 21.08 2.61
CA ILE A 241 -18.51 19.91 3.45
C ILE A 241 -17.65 18.92 2.65
N LEU A 242 -16.42 18.71 3.11
CA LEU A 242 -15.48 17.78 2.52
C LEU A 242 -15.43 16.47 3.31
N LYS A 243 -15.37 15.35 2.59
CA LYS A 243 -15.21 14.01 3.13
C LYS A 243 -14.19 13.23 2.32
N TYR A 244 -13.59 12.21 2.93
CA TYR A 244 -12.87 11.17 2.20
C TYR A 244 -13.82 10.00 1.89
N GLU A 245 -14.03 9.73 0.61
CA GLU A 245 -14.78 8.58 0.12
C GLU A 245 -13.81 7.41 -0.16
N THR A 246 -14.25 6.21 0.16
CA THR A 246 -13.45 4.98 0.01
C THR A 246 -13.23 4.61 -1.46
N HIS A 247 -12.00 4.32 -1.84
CA HIS A 247 -11.67 3.63 -3.08
C HIS A 247 -11.51 2.13 -2.82
N SER A 248 -12.56 1.35 -3.09
CA SER A 248 -12.60 -0.07 -2.72
C SER A 248 -11.50 -0.89 -3.38
N GLU A 249 -11.21 -0.66 -4.67
CA GLU A 249 -10.15 -1.39 -5.38
C GLU A 249 -8.76 -1.13 -4.78
N GLY A 250 -8.51 0.11 -4.34
CA GLY A 250 -7.28 0.47 -3.62
C GLY A 250 -7.19 -0.18 -2.25
N VAL A 251 -8.30 -0.22 -1.50
CA VAL A 251 -8.38 -0.92 -0.21
C VAL A 251 -8.06 -2.41 -0.40
N ASP A 252 -8.70 -3.08 -1.36
CA ASP A 252 -8.47 -4.49 -1.66
C ASP A 252 -6.99 -4.76 -1.96
N PHE A 253 -6.36 -3.91 -2.79
CA PHE A 253 -4.94 -4.02 -3.11
C PHE A 253 -4.04 -3.91 -1.87
N VAL A 254 -4.24 -2.88 -1.04
CA VAL A 254 -3.42 -2.64 0.16
C VAL A 254 -3.58 -3.79 1.16
N VAL A 255 -4.81 -4.27 1.34
CA VAL A 255 -5.11 -5.38 2.25
C VAL A 255 -4.49 -6.68 1.73
N ASP A 256 -4.62 -7.00 0.44
CA ASP A 256 -3.96 -8.15 -0.17
C ASP A 256 -2.44 -8.07 -0.04
N PHE A 257 -1.88 -6.88 -0.22
CA PHE A 257 -0.44 -6.65 -0.04
C PHE A 257 0.01 -6.91 1.41
N ALA A 258 -0.75 -6.43 2.40
CA ALA A 258 -0.48 -6.70 3.82
C ALA A 258 -0.56 -8.20 4.15
N ILE A 259 -1.51 -8.92 3.55
CA ILE A 259 -1.65 -10.37 3.71
C ILE A 259 -0.45 -11.10 3.14
N ARG A 260 0.06 -10.70 1.96
CA ARG A 260 1.27 -11.32 1.38
C ARG A 260 2.48 -11.16 2.30
N TRP A 261 2.63 -10.02 2.95
CA TRP A 261 3.67 -9.82 3.97
C TRP A 261 3.47 -10.73 5.19
N HIS A 262 2.24 -10.85 5.67
CA HIS A 262 1.91 -11.75 6.79
C HIS A 262 2.18 -13.22 6.44
N GLU A 263 1.77 -13.67 5.25
CA GLU A 263 2.04 -15.02 4.73
C GLU A 263 3.55 -15.27 4.61
N LEU A 264 4.32 -14.30 4.11
CA LEU A 264 5.77 -14.41 3.97
C LEU A 264 6.47 -14.56 5.33
N GLN A 265 6.00 -13.87 6.36
CA GLN A 265 6.54 -13.95 7.71
C GLN A 265 6.16 -15.24 8.43
N SER A 266 4.92 -15.72 8.26
CA SER A 266 4.40 -16.90 8.96
C SER A 266 4.87 -18.23 8.37
N LYS A 267 5.22 -18.25 7.09
CA LYS A 267 5.63 -19.48 6.39
C LYS A 267 7.04 -19.91 6.77
N ILE A 268 7.27 -21.22 6.87
CA ILE A 268 8.62 -21.77 7.08
C ILE A 268 9.48 -21.60 5.82
N ASN A 269 10.79 -21.36 5.98
CA ASN A 269 11.69 -21.04 4.87
C ASN A 269 11.72 -22.14 3.79
N SER A 270 11.66 -23.42 4.17
CA SER A 270 11.67 -24.54 3.23
C SER A 270 10.47 -24.57 2.28
N GLU A 271 9.32 -24.01 2.70
CA GLU A 271 8.12 -23.96 1.87
C GLU A 271 8.00 -22.68 1.05
N LYS A 272 8.83 -21.65 1.32
CA LYS A 272 8.77 -20.36 0.64
C LYS A 272 9.20 -20.50 -0.81
N ARG A 273 8.36 -19.98 -1.71
CA ARG A 273 8.62 -19.95 -3.15
C ARG A 273 9.14 -18.59 -3.56
N ILE A 274 10.36 -18.52 -4.09
CA ILE A 274 11.01 -17.24 -4.43
C ILE A 274 11.29 -17.20 -5.92
N ALA A 275 10.90 -16.12 -6.59
CA ALA A 275 11.28 -15.86 -7.97
C ALA A 275 12.47 -14.90 -8.03
N LEU A 276 13.59 -15.35 -8.60
CA LEU A 276 14.76 -14.53 -8.91
C LEU A 276 14.72 -14.18 -10.41
N ILE A 277 14.55 -12.90 -10.71
CA ILE A 277 14.31 -12.40 -12.07
C ILE A 277 15.48 -11.53 -12.51
N MET A 278 16.16 -11.95 -13.58
CA MET A 278 17.25 -11.22 -14.21
C MET A 278 16.75 -10.21 -15.25
N PRO A 279 17.33 -9.01 -15.32
CA PRO A 279 17.08 -8.08 -16.41
C PRO A 279 17.65 -8.65 -17.73
N ASN A 280 16.95 -8.40 -18.83
CA ASN A 280 17.44 -8.73 -20.17
C ASN A 280 17.08 -7.60 -21.13
N TYR A 281 18.03 -6.68 -21.30
CA TYR A 281 17.94 -5.60 -22.25
C TYR A 281 19.33 -5.24 -22.80
N PRO A 282 19.51 -5.18 -24.14
CA PRO A 282 18.58 -5.60 -25.19
C PRO A 282 18.38 -7.13 -25.22
N ASN A 283 17.27 -7.60 -25.80
CA ASN A 283 16.71 -8.96 -25.66
C ASN A 283 17.53 -10.14 -26.25
N LYS A 284 18.81 -9.95 -26.58
CA LYS A 284 19.66 -11.00 -27.15
C LYS A 284 20.37 -11.78 -26.05
N ASP A 285 20.63 -13.06 -26.32
CA ASP A 285 21.37 -13.94 -25.40
C ASP A 285 22.76 -13.40 -25.02
N SER A 286 23.41 -12.65 -25.92
CA SER A 286 24.70 -12.01 -25.65
C SER A 286 24.64 -10.89 -24.59
N ARG A 287 23.44 -10.55 -24.10
CA ARG A 287 23.16 -9.42 -23.22
C ARG A 287 22.25 -9.81 -22.04
N LEU A 288 22.19 -11.08 -21.70
CA LEU A 288 21.49 -11.57 -20.51
C LEU A 288 22.09 -10.99 -19.22
N ALA A 289 21.23 -10.74 -18.24
CA ALA A 289 21.62 -10.32 -16.90
C ALA A 289 22.42 -8.99 -16.85
N ASN A 290 22.07 -8.01 -17.71
CA ASN A 290 22.67 -6.67 -17.69
C ASN A 290 22.19 -5.85 -16.47
N GLY A 291 22.84 -6.05 -15.33
CA GLY A 291 22.75 -5.14 -14.19
C GLY A 291 23.79 -4.03 -14.28
N VAL A 292 23.38 -2.77 -14.29
CA VAL A 292 24.34 -1.64 -14.32
C VAL A 292 25.17 -1.64 -13.03
N GLY A 293 26.48 -1.84 -13.16
CA GLY A 293 27.41 -1.86 -12.02
C GLY A 293 27.31 -3.09 -11.12
N LEU A 294 26.62 -4.15 -11.57
CA LEU A 294 26.41 -5.38 -10.80
C LEU A 294 26.76 -6.61 -11.64
N ASP A 295 27.55 -7.52 -11.08
CA ASP A 295 27.66 -8.88 -11.63
C ASP A 295 26.39 -9.65 -11.23
N THR A 296 25.34 -9.51 -12.02
CA THR A 296 24.03 -10.12 -11.74
C THR A 296 24.12 -11.65 -11.62
N PRO A 297 24.81 -12.39 -12.52
CA PRO A 297 24.98 -13.83 -12.36
C PRO A 297 25.66 -14.24 -11.05
N GLU A 298 26.78 -13.62 -10.69
CA GLU A 298 27.48 -13.97 -9.43
C GLU A 298 26.66 -13.53 -8.19
N SER A 299 25.92 -12.44 -8.29
CA SER A 299 24.99 -12.00 -7.24
C SER A 299 23.87 -13.02 -7.02
N ILE A 300 23.33 -13.62 -8.08
CA ILE A 300 22.33 -14.69 -7.98
C ILE A 300 22.93 -15.93 -7.32
N ILE A 301 24.15 -16.32 -7.68
CA ILE A 301 24.85 -17.43 -7.02
C ILE A 301 25.02 -17.15 -5.52
N SER A 302 25.37 -15.93 -5.15
CA SER A 302 25.50 -15.52 -3.74
C SER A 302 24.15 -15.58 -3.01
N ILE A 303 23.07 -15.11 -3.64
CA ILE A 303 21.70 -15.20 -3.09
C ILE A 303 21.27 -16.66 -2.91
N ILE A 304 21.52 -17.52 -3.91
CA ILE A 304 21.22 -18.96 -3.86
C ILE A 304 21.94 -19.64 -2.69
N ARG A 305 23.23 -19.35 -2.48
CA ARG A 305 23.99 -19.87 -1.34
C ARG A 305 23.40 -19.41 -0.01
N ALA A 306 23.09 -18.12 0.12
CA ALA A 306 22.47 -17.57 1.33
C ALA A 306 21.08 -18.18 1.59
N LEU A 307 20.26 -18.38 0.57
CA LEU A 307 18.96 -19.06 0.69
C LEU A 307 19.14 -20.51 1.17
N LYS A 308 20.11 -21.24 0.64
CA LYS A 308 20.42 -22.61 1.09
C LYS A 308 20.82 -22.65 2.56
N GLU A 309 21.72 -21.76 2.97
CA GLU A 309 22.19 -21.64 4.36
C GLU A 309 21.05 -21.30 5.34
N ASN A 310 20.03 -20.57 4.88
CA ASN A 310 18.84 -20.21 5.65
C ASN A 310 17.69 -21.23 5.55
N GLY A 311 17.95 -22.42 4.97
CA GLY A 311 17.00 -23.54 4.96
C GLY A 311 15.87 -23.45 3.94
N TYR A 312 16.04 -22.65 2.88
CA TYR A 312 15.12 -22.68 1.74
C TYR A 312 15.32 -23.97 0.92
N ASP A 313 14.27 -24.43 0.24
CA ASP A 313 14.34 -25.61 -0.62
C ASP A 313 14.81 -25.23 -2.04
N LEU A 314 16.05 -25.63 -2.38
CA LEU A 314 16.62 -25.48 -3.72
C LEU A 314 16.62 -26.79 -4.53
N GLY A 315 16.02 -27.86 -4.00
CA GLY A 315 16.08 -29.19 -4.59
C GLY A 315 17.48 -29.81 -4.56
N ASN A 316 17.73 -30.72 -5.51
CA ASN A 316 18.91 -31.59 -5.51
C ASN A 316 20.13 -31.04 -6.26
N PHE A 317 19.93 -30.03 -7.10
CA PHE A 317 20.97 -29.47 -7.95
C PHE A 317 21.04 -27.96 -7.72
N ILE A 318 22.25 -27.43 -7.60
CA ILE A 318 22.51 -26.01 -7.38
C ILE A 318 23.72 -25.63 -8.24
N PRO A 319 23.62 -24.60 -9.09
CA PRO A 319 24.76 -24.13 -9.86
C PRO A 319 25.86 -23.61 -8.93
N ASN A 320 27.10 -24.00 -9.18
CA ASN A 320 28.25 -23.67 -8.34
C ASN A 320 28.96 -22.39 -8.78
N SER A 321 28.71 -21.91 -10.01
CA SER A 321 29.34 -20.73 -10.59
C SER A 321 28.39 -19.93 -11.50
N SER A 322 28.71 -18.66 -11.72
CA SER A 322 28.04 -17.79 -12.69
C SER A 322 28.04 -18.39 -14.11
N ALA A 323 29.13 -19.03 -14.52
CA ALA A 323 29.22 -19.69 -15.83
C ALA A 323 28.22 -20.86 -15.95
N GLU A 324 28.11 -21.69 -14.92
CA GLU A 324 27.14 -22.80 -14.89
C GLU A 324 25.70 -22.29 -14.89
N LEU A 325 25.42 -21.22 -14.13
CA LEU A 325 24.12 -20.54 -14.14
C LEU A 325 23.74 -20.03 -15.54
N ILE A 326 24.68 -19.38 -16.24
CA ILE A 326 24.46 -18.88 -17.60
C ILE A 326 24.30 -20.03 -18.61
N GLN A 327 25.04 -21.13 -18.46
CA GLN A 327 24.84 -22.31 -19.29
C GLN A 327 23.46 -22.92 -19.10
N LEU A 328 22.96 -23.00 -17.86
CA LEU A 328 21.62 -23.50 -17.56
C LEU A 328 20.53 -22.58 -18.10
N ILE A 329 20.63 -21.27 -17.90
CA ILE A 329 19.61 -20.35 -18.38
C ILE A 329 19.53 -20.32 -19.92
N THR A 330 20.67 -20.46 -20.61
CA THR A 330 20.74 -20.48 -22.08
C THR A 330 20.47 -21.86 -22.69
N HIS A 331 20.52 -22.93 -21.89
CA HIS A 331 20.04 -24.25 -22.31
C HIS A 331 18.53 -24.24 -22.57
N TYR A 332 17.77 -23.50 -21.76
CA TYR A 332 16.34 -23.30 -21.94
C TYR A 332 16.03 -22.11 -22.87
N ILE A 333 14.75 -21.99 -23.23
CA ILE A 333 14.25 -20.81 -23.95
C ILE A 333 14.58 -19.50 -23.21
N THR A 334 14.88 -18.47 -23.97
CA THR A 334 15.13 -17.10 -23.48
C THR A 334 14.13 -16.14 -24.15
N ASN A 335 14.41 -14.83 -24.12
CA ASN A 335 13.63 -13.85 -24.89
C ASN A 335 13.95 -13.85 -26.39
N ASP A 336 14.93 -14.66 -26.83
CA ASP A 336 15.30 -14.78 -28.23
C ASP A 336 14.29 -15.64 -28.99
N ILE A 337 13.52 -15.00 -29.87
CA ILE A 337 12.44 -15.60 -30.65
C ILE A 337 12.97 -16.72 -31.55
N ASP A 338 14.18 -16.54 -32.12
CA ASP A 338 14.77 -17.50 -33.05
C ASP A 338 15.07 -18.84 -32.37
N THR A 339 15.40 -18.79 -31.08
CA THR A 339 15.71 -19.98 -30.27
C THR A 339 14.47 -20.66 -29.71
N THR A 340 13.34 -19.96 -29.70
CA THR A 340 12.11 -20.42 -29.02
C THR A 340 11.68 -21.76 -29.59
N GLN A 341 11.77 -21.99 -30.91
CA GLN A 341 11.39 -23.24 -31.59
C GLN A 341 12.29 -24.46 -31.33
N ILE A 342 13.52 -24.23 -30.89
CA ILE A 342 14.56 -25.26 -30.89
C ILE A 342 14.96 -25.64 -29.45
N ARG A 343 14.95 -24.68 -28.53
CA ARG A 343 15.36 -24.91 -27.15
C ARG A 343 14.23 -25.51 -26.30
N PRO A 344 14.58 -26.39 -25.34
CA PRO A 344 13.62 -26.89 -24.37
C PRO A 344 13.13 -25.78 -23.44
N PHE A 345 11.99 -26.01 -22.79
CA PHE A 345 11.48 -25.19 -21.69
C PHE A 345 11.04 -26.10 -20.55
N GLN A 346 11.21 -25.64 -19.30
CA GLN A 346 10.79 -26.42 -18.13
C GLN A 346 9.39 -26.02 -17.65
N VAL A 347 9.02 -24.75 -17.84
CA VAL A 347 7.79 -24.17 -17.31
C VAL A 347 6.95 -23.55 -18.41
N SER A 348 5.63 -23.65 -18.27
CA SER A 348 4.67 -23.09 -19.22
C SER A 348 3.34 -22.79 -18.54
N LEU A 349 2.54 -21.93 -19.16
CA LEU A 349 1.17 -21.62 -18.77
C LEU A 349 0.22 -22.09 -19.86
N SER A 350 -0.77 -22.91 -19.53
CA SER A 350 -1.77 -23.33 -20.51
C SER A 350 -2.58 -22.13 -21.00
N ILE A 351 -3.05 -22.15 -22.26
CA ILE A 351 -3.88 -21.07 -22.81
C ILE A 351 -5.17 -20.90 -22.01
N LYS A 352 -5.70 -22.00 -21.46
CA LYS A 352 -6.88 -22.00 -20.58
C LYS A 352 -6.63 -21.24 -19.28
N ASP A 353 -5.50 -21.50 -18.62
CA ASP A 353 -5.14 -20.78 -17.40
C ASP A 353 -4.82 -19.31 -17.70
N PHE A 354 -4.19 -19.04 -18.85
CA PHE A 354 -4.00 -17.68 -19.34
C PHE A 354 -5.32 -16.93 -19.44
N TYR A 355 -6.33 -17.48 -20.12
CA TYR A 355 -7.64 -16.85 -20.25
C TYR A 355 -8.37 -16.69 -18.92
N THR A 356 -8.16 -17.61 -17.96
CA THR A 356 -8.74 -17.50 -16.61
C THR A 356 -8.32 -16.20 -15.93
N HIS A 357 -7.06 -15.79 -16.06
CA HIS A 357 -6.54 -14.55 -15.48
C HIS A 357 -6.73 -13.34 -16.40
N TYR A 358 -6.56 -13.50 -17.70
CA TYR A 358 -6.77 -12.45 -18.70
C TYR A 358 -8.20 -11.89 -18.67
N ASN A 359 -9.20 -12.74 -18.43
CA ASN A 359 -10.60 -12.31 -18.45
C ASN A 359 -10.97 -11.36 -17.30
N VAL A 360 -10.22 -11.41 -16.19
CA VAL A 360 -10.39 -10.51 -15.02
C VAL A 360 -9.83 -9.11 -15.30
N LEU A 361 -8.97 -8.95 -16.30
CA LEU A 361 -8.43 -7.64 -16.66
C LEU A 361 -9.52 -6.68 -17.15
N SER A 362 -9.26 -5.37 -16.96
CA SER A 362 -10.20 -4.33 -17.35
C SER A 362 -10.52 -4.38 -18.84
N PRO A 363 -11.77 -4.10 -19.26
CA PRO A 363 -12.14 -4.10 -20.67
C PRO A 363 -11.28 -3.15 -21.51
N LYS A 364 -10.91 -1.98 -20.95
CA LYS A 364 -10.04 -0.99 -21.60
C LYS A 364 -8.67 -1.58 -21.96
N LEU A 365 -8.03 -2.29 -21.03
CA LEU A 365 -6.74 -2.91 -21.26
C LEU A 365 -6.84 -4.04 -22.30
N LYS A 366 -7.90 -4.86 -22.25
CA LYS A 366 -8.11 -5.95 -23.22
C LYS A 366 -8.23 -5.43 -24.65
N VAL A 367 -9.00 -4.37 -24.87
CA VAL A 367 -9.13 -3.71 -26.19
C VAL A 367 -7.78 -3.17 -26.69
N GLN A 368 -6.97 -2.57 -25.81
CA GLN A 368 -5.63 -2.09 -26.16
C GLN A 368 -4.69 -3.23 -26.56
N LEU A 369 -4.71 -4.33 -25.79
CA LEU A 369 -3.90 -5.51 -26.05
C LEU A 369 -4.30 -6.19 -27.36
N GLU A 370 -5.59 -6.37 -27.62
CA GLU A 370 -6.06 -7.00 -28.85
C GLU A 370 -5.74 -6.16 -30.08
N LYS A 371 -5.88 -4.83 -29.99
CA LYS A 371 -5.52 -3.92 -31.07
C LYS A 371 -4.02 -3.97 -31.39
N GLN A 372 -3.16 -4.05 -30.37
CA GLN A 372 -1.70 -4.03 -30.56
C GLN A 372 -1.12 -5.39 -30.93
N TRP A 373 -1.56 -6.45 -30.25
CA TRP A 373 -0.93 -7.78 -30.30
C TRP A 373 -1.80 -8.84 -30.99
N GLY A 374 -3.02 -8.50 -31.41
CA GLY A 374 -3.97 -9.45 -31.97
C GLY A 374 -4.44 -10.46 -30.92
N LYS A 375 -4.45 -11.74 -31.27
CA LYS A 375 -4.88 -12.82 -30.37
C LYS A 375 -3.72 -13.37 -29.54
N PRO A 376 -3.93 -13.80 -28.28
CA PRO A 376 -2.92 -14.44 -27.44
C PRO A 376 -2.15 -15.58 -28.13
N GLU A 377 -2.85 -16.40 -28.92
CA GLU A 377 -2.31 -17.55 -29.63
C GLU A 377 -1.34 -17.16 -30.75
N ASN A 378 -1.38 -15.92 -31.23
CA ASN A 378 -0.45 -15.42 -32.25
C ASN A 378 0.92 -15.05 -31.66
N SER A 379 1.08 -15.08 -30.33
CA SER A 379 2.35 -14.79 -29.69
C SER A 379 3.43 -15.79 -30.13
N PRO A 380 4.67 -15.33 -30.45
CA PRO A 380 5.76 -16.24 -30.82
C PRO A 380 6.17 -17.20 -29.69
N PHE A 381 5.79 -16.88 -28.45
CA PHE A 381 6.00 -17.71 -27.27
C PHE A 381 4.79 -18.60 -26.93
N CYS A 382 3.74 -18.59 -27.74
CA CYS A 382 2.62 -19.52 -27.61
C CYS A 382 2.80 -20.70 -28.58
N LYS A 383 2.78 -21.92 -28.07
CA LYS A 383 2.95 -23.15 -28.85
C LYS A 383 2.08 -24.24 -28.27
N ASP A 384 1.46 -25.07 -29.11
CA ASP A 384 0.63 -26.19 -28.66
C ASP A 384 -0.32 -25.80 -27.51
N GLU A 385 -0.98 -24.64 -27.65
CA GLU A 385 -1.91 -24.09 -26.64
C GLU A 385 -1.30 -23.81 -25.25
N LYS A 386 0.01 -23.48 -25.20
CA LYS A 386 0.70 -23.05 -23.98
C LYS A 386 1.68 -21.91 -24.25
N PHE A 387 1.75 -20.97 -23.33
CA PHE A 387 2.83 -19.99 -23.28
C PHE A 387 4.05 -20.62 -22.64
N VAL A 388 5.14 -20.74 -23.39
CA VAL A 388 6.42 -21.21 -22.87
C VAL A 388 7.11 -20.08 -22.12
N ILE A 389 7.69 -20.36 -20.95
CA ILE A 389 8.25 -19.34 -20.05
C ILE A 389 9.75 -19.56 -19.88
N ALA A 390 10.53 -18.47 -20.03
CA ALA A 390 11.97 -18.48 -19.83
C ALA A 390 12.35 -18.62 -18.36
N GLY A 391 13.13 -19.64 -18.04
CA GLY A 391 13.61 -19.92 -16.69
C GLY A 391 13.54 -21.38 -16.32
N PHE A 392 14.03 -21.68 -15.13
CA PHE A 392 14.07 -23.01 -14.56
C PHE A 392 13.84 -22.98 -13.05
N LEU A 393 13.47 -24.13 -12.50
CA LEU A 393 13.19 -24.35 -11.08
C LEU A 393 14.38 -25.07 -10.41
N LEU A 394 14.76 -24.55 -9.24
CA LEU A 394 15.61 -25.20 -8.26
C LEU A 394 14.79 -25.37 -6.98
N GLY A 395 14.14 -26.53 -6.82
CA GLY A 395 13.18 -26.74 -5.72
C GLY A 395 12.06 -25.70 -5.75
N ASN A 396 11.97 -24.89 -4.69
CA ASN A 396 11.02 -23.79 -4.55
C ASN A 396 11.56 -22.44 -5.07
N ILE A 397 12.73 -22.40 -5.72
CA ILE A 397 13.31 -21.18 -6.30
C ILE A 397 13.13 -21.18 -7.81
N PHE A 398 12.49 -20.15 -8.36
CA PHE A 398 12.37 -19.95 -9.80
C PHE A 398 13.41 -18.93 -10.26
N ILE A 399 14.32 -19.36 -11.14
CA ILE A 399 15.34 -18.48 -11.74
C ILE A 399 14.93 -18.21 -13.18
N SER A 400 14.86 -16.94 -13.54
CA SER A 400 14.29 -16.56 -14.83
C SER A 400 14.83 -15.27 -15.37
N ILE A 401 14.48 -15.02 -16.62
CA ILE A 401 14.78 -13.79 -17.33
C ILE A 401 13.47 -13.00 -17.45
N GLN A 402 13.50 -11.70 -17.14
CA GLN A 402 12.32 -10.86 -17.30
C GLN A 402 11.90 -10.84 -18.79
N PRO A 403 10.61 -11.04 -19.11
CA PRO A 403 10.16 -11.00 -20.50
C PRO A 403 10.45 -9.67 -21.19
N ALA A 404 10.66 -9.74 -22.50
CA ALA A 404 10.81 -8.55 -23.32
C ALA A 404 9.50 -7.75 -23.39
N ARG A 405 9.62 -6.41 -23.43
CA ARG A 405 8.46 -5.50 -23.49
C ARG A 405 7.63 -5.61 -24.77
N GLY A 406 8.24 -6.02 -25.88
CA GLY A 406 7.56 -6.21 -27.16
C GLY A 406 8.03 -5.30 -28.30
N TYR A 407 8.91 -4.33 -28.05
CA TYR A 407 9.50 -3.50 -29.11
C TYR A 407 10.29 -4.29 -30.17
N ASN A 408 10.75 -5.49 -29.82
CA ASN A 408 11.37 -6.44 -30.75
C ASN A 408 10.35 -7.23 -31.59
N GLN A 409 9.06 -7.20 -31.23
CA GLN A 409 7.97 -7.80 -31.99
C GLN A 409 7.31 -6.78 -32.93
N ASP A 410 7.36 -5.49 -32.59
CA ASP A 410 6.94 -4.37 -33.44
C ASP A 410 8.02 -3.27 -33.46
N GLU A 411 8.94 -3.35 -34.43
CA GLU A 411 10.02 -2.37 -34.58
C GLU A 411 9.52 -0.95 -34.88
N LYS A 412 8.31 -0.79 -35.43
CA LYS A 412 7.72 0.53 -35.71
C LYS A 412 7.25 1.21 -34.42
N ALA A 413 6.84 0.44 -33.41
CA ALA A 413 6.45 0.96 -32.11
C ALA A 413 7.61 1.70 -31.40
N ILE A 414 8.87 1.33 -31.68
CA ILE A 414 10.06 2.01 -31.14
C ILE A 414 10.04 3.51 -31.46
N TYR A 415 9.55 3.88 -32.63
CA TYR A 415 9.54 5.27 -33.10
C TYR A 415 8.25 6.02 -32.80
N HIS A 416 7.15 5.30 -32.52
CA HIS A 416 5.79 5.89 -32.54
C HIS A 416 4.94 5.61 -31.31
N SER A 417 5.34 4.71 -30.40
CA SER A 417 4.46 4.23 -29.31
C SER A 417 5.21 4.12 -27.97
N PRO A 418 5.45 5.25 -27.27
CA PRO A 418 6.05 5.23 -25.93
C PRO A 418 5.16 4.51 -24.89
N ASP A 419 3.86 4.40 -25.18
CA ASP A 419 2.81 3.79 -24.37
C ASP A 419 2.50 2.33 -24.76
N LEU A 420 3.44 1.63 -25.40
CA LEU A 420 3.28 0.24 -25.83
C LEU A 420 2.82 -0.68 -24.67
N PRO A 421 1.62 -1.31 -24.74
CA PRO A 421 1.13 -2.20 -23.70
C PRO A 421 1.96 -3.49 -23.62
N PRO A 422 1.98 -4.18 -22.46
CA PRO A 422 2.74 -5.42 -22.31
C PRO A 422 2.28 -6.48 -23.33
N SER A 423 3.20 -7.29 -23.85
CA SER A 423 2.85 -8.42 -24.73
C SER A 423 2.09 -9.52 -23.99
N TYR A 424 1.40 -10.40 -24.71
CA TYR A 424 0.73 -11.55 -24.10
C TYR A 424 1.71 -12.50 -23.38
N HIS A 425 2.93 -12.67 -23.90
CA HIS A 425 3.98 -13.44 -23.21
C HIS A 425 4.36 -12.79 -21.87
N TYR A 426 4.43 -11.47 -21.82
CA TYR A 426 4.69 -10.71 -20.59
C TYR A 426 3.61 -10.97 -19.53
N LEU A 427 2.34 -10.91 -19.93
CA LEU A 427 1.21 -11.21 -19.05
C LEU A 427 1.22 -12.67 -18.60
N ALA A 428 1.44 -13.61 -19.52
CA ALA A 428 1.49 -15.04 -19.22
C ALA A 428 2.59 -15.37 -18.20
N TYR A 429 3.76 -14.75 -18.33
CA TYR A 429 4.86 -14.90 -17.38
C TYR A 429 4.44 -14.51 -15.96
N TYR A 430 3.89 -13.30 -15.77
CA TYR A 430 3.52 -12.84 -14.43
C TYR A 430 2.27 -13.54 -13.89
N PHE A 431 1.33 -13.96 -14.73
CA PHE A 431 0.23 -14.83 -14.33
C PHE A 431 0.74 -16.17 -13.81
N TRP A 432 1.72 -16.77 -14.49
CA TRP A 432 2.32 -18.01 -14.03
C TRP A 432 3.06 -17.83 -12.71
N VAL A 433 3.90 -16.80 -12.57
CA VAL A 433 4.63 -16.49 -11.33
C VAL A 433 3.68 -16.31 -10.15
N ASN A 434 2.58 -15.57 -10.35
CA ASN A 434 1.64 -15.23 -9.29
C ASN A 434 0.67 -16.37 -8.95
N HIS A 435 0.11 -17.06 -9.95
CA HIS A 435 -1.02 -17.97 -9.76
C HIS A 435 -0.67 -19.47 -9.84
N ILE A 436 0.33 -19.83 -10.64
CA ILE A 436 0.73 -21.23 -10.84
C ILE A 436 1.92 -21.58 -9.95
N PHE A 437 3.01 -20.83 -10.07
CA PHE A 437 4.16 -20.95 -9.20
C PHE A 437 3.83 -20.48 -7.78
N LYS A 438 2.97 -19.46 -7.64
CA LYS A 438 2.55 -18.89 -6.35
C LYS A 438 3.75 -18.39 -5.56
N ALA A 439 4.55 -17.52 -6.19
CA ALA A 439 5.69 -16.88 -5.54
C ALA A 439 5.24 -16.20 -4.25
N ASN A 440 5.94 -16.48 -3.15
CA ASN A 440 5.82 -15.75 -1.90
C ASN A 440 6.59 -14.42 -1.95
N ALA A 441 7.67 -14.36 -2.72
CA ALA A 441 8.41 -13.14 -2.99
C ALA A 441 9.01 -13.14 -4.40
N ILE A 442 9.15 -11.95 -4.98
CA ILE A 442 9.83 -11.72 -6.25
C ILE A 442 11.02 -10.81 -5.99
N ILE A 443 12.20 -11.21 -6.47
CA ILE A 443 13.44 -10.45 -6.37
C ILE A 443 13.91 -10.14 -7.78
N HIS A 444 13.83 -8.87 -8.17
CA HIS A 444 14.45 -8.37 -9.39
C HIS A 444 15.93 -8.07 -9.11
N VAL A 445 16.84 -8.80 -9.77
CA VAL A 445 18.28 -8.73 -9.45
C VAL A 445 19.00 -7.81 -10.44
N GLY A 446 19.14 -6.55 -10.05
CA GLY A 446 19.90 -5.53 -10.77
C GLY A 446 19.03 -4.43 -11.39
N LYS A 447 19.68 -3.31 -11.70
CA LYS A 447 19.06 -2.12 -12.29
C LYS A 447 19.16 -2.19 -13.82
N HIS A 448 18.08 -1.98 -14.60
CA HIS A 448 16.66 -1.79 -14.25
C HIS A 448 15.83 -2.98 -14.75
N GLY A 449 14.69 -3.22 -14.09
CA GLY A 449 13.62 -4.03 -14.68
C GLY A 449 12.88 -3.24 -15.75
N ASN A 450 11.90 -3.88 -16.40
CA ASN A 450 10.99 -3.22 -17.34
C ASN A 450 9.52 -3.21 -16.88
N LEU A 451 9.22 -3.80 -15.72
CA LEU A 451 7.86 -3.90 -15.16
C LEU A 451 7.41 -2.55 -14.62
N GLU A 452 8.29 -1.89 -13.87
CA GLU A 452 8.07 -0.58 -13.25
C GLU A 452 7.88 0.54 -14.28
N TRP A 453 8.20 0.28 -15.56
CA TRP A 453 8.08 1.23 -16.65
C TRP A 453 6.88 0.98 -17.56
N LEU A 454 6.07 -0.07 -17.31
CA LEU A 454 4.89 -0.36 -18.15
C LEU A 454 3.95 0.84 -18.19
N PRO A 455 3.12 1.00 -19.25
CA PRO A 455 2.23 2.15 -19.39
C PRO A 455 1.07 2.04 -18.38
N VAL A 456 1.35 2.44 -17.15
CA VAL A 456 0.41 2.60 -16.05
C VAL A 456 0.55 4.03 -15.51
N LYS A 457 -0.40 4.47 -14.67
CA LYS A 457 -0.23 5.73 -13.94
C LYS A 457 1.07 5.62 -13.12
N VAL A 458 1.88 6.69 -13.12
CA VAL A 458 3.24 6.70 -12.55
C VAL A 458 3.24 6.28 -11.08
N LEU A 459 2.20 6.64 -10.34
CA LEU A 459 1.91 6.14 -8.99
C LEU A 459 0.42 5.80 -8.96
N LEU A 460 0.09 4.54 -8.68
CA LEU A 460 -1.29 4.05 -8.60
C LEU A 460 -2.02 4.71 -7.44
#